data_AF-A0AAU5YJ69-F1
#
_entry.id   AF-A0AAU5YJ69-F1
#
_cell.length_a   1.000
_cell.length_b   1.000
_cell.length_c   1.000
_cell.angle_alpha   90.00
_cell.angle_beta   90.00
_cell.angle_gamma   90.00
#
_symmetry.space_group_name_H-M   'P 1'
#
loop_
_entity.id
_entity.type
_entity.pdbx_description
1 polymer ?
#
loop_
_entity_poly.entity_id
_entity_poly.type
_entity_poly.pdbx_seq_one_letter_code
_entity_poly.pdbx_strand_id
1 'polypeptide(L)'
;MRKALRWLLALTVLIGTLSTAGAATASPTLDFARAGGPPSPEPTDIKDRLLSVPGMSLVQEKPYPGYRYFVLNYTQPVDHRHPSKGTFQQRITVLHKDVSRPTVFYTGGYNVSTTPSRREPTQIVDGNQVSMEYRFFNPSRPDPADWSKLDIWQAASDQHRIFKALKKIYAKNWISTGGSKGGMTATYYERFYPRDMDGVVAYVAPNDVVNDEDSAYDRFFARVGTKECRDRLNAVQREALVRREPLEKKYEAYAAENGYTFTTIGSLDRAYEAVVLDYVWGFWQYSLLSDCATIPANAATATDDEIFDSIDTISGFSAYADQGLETYTPYYYQAGTQLGAPTIHFPNIEKRYIRYGYQPPRNFVPRDIRMKFQPGAMRDVDTWVKHNARHMLFVYGQNDPWGAEPFRLGKGAKDSYVFTAPGLNHGANVAGLVADQKSLATARILDWAGVAATAVSQARPLAKFDAKLDVRDVEREPALRP
;
A
#
# COMPACT_ATOMS: atom_id res chain seq x y z
N MET A 1 -36.62 -6.46 10.37
CA MET A 1 -36.73 -7.84 10.90
C MET A 1 -35.64 -8.70 10.29
N ARG A 2 -34.87 -9.42 11.14
CA ARG A 2 -33.68 -10.26 10.87
C ARG A 2 -32.37 -9.47 10.70
N LYS A 3 -31.25 -9.78 11.34
CA LYS A 3 -30.90 -10.63 12.51
C LYS A 3 -29.49 -10.16 12.92
N ALA A 4 -29.32 -9.71 14.16
CA ALA A 4 -28.01 -9.53 14.78
C ALA A 4 -27.66 -10.82 15.54
N LEU A 5 -26.45 -11.35 15.38
CA LEU A 5 -25.91 -12.38 16.26
C LEU A 5 -24.53 -11.95 16.76
N ARG A 6 -24.51 -11.48 18.01
CA ARG A 6 -23.31 -11.35 18.84
C ARG A 6 -22.99 -12.73 19.42
N TRP A 7 -21.74 -13.17 19.30
CA TRP A 7 -21.23 -14.34 20.01
C TRP A 7 -20.46 -13.88 21.25
N LEU A 8 -20.99 -14.25 22.42
CA LEU A 8 -20.31 -14.28 23.72
C LEU A 8 -19.70 -15.67 23.88
N LEU A 9 -18.41 -15.77 24.20
CA LEU A 9 -17.77 -17.02 24.62
C LEU A 9 -17.40 -16.91 26.09
N ALA A 10 -18.04 -17.77 26.90
CA ALA A 10 -17.83 -17.92 28.32
C ALA A 10 -16.60 -18.80 28.61
N LEU A 11 -15.82 -18.36 29.59
CA LEU A 11 -14.75 -19.11 30.26
C LEU A 11 -15.31 -20.38 30.91
N THR A 12 -14.68 -21.52 30.69
CA THR A 12 -14.75 -22.66 31.63
C THR A 12 -13.34 -23.19 31.89
N VAL A 13 -12.95 -23.12 33.16
CA VAL A 13 -11.73 -23.69 33.73
C VAL A 13 -12.06 -25.11 34.19
N LEU A 14 -11.23 -26.08 33.83
CA LEU A 14 -11.26 -27.42 34.40
C LEU A 14 -9.85 -27.81 34.84
N ILE A 15 -9.70 -27.92 36.16
CA ILE A 15 -8.55 -28.49 36.87
C ILE A 15 -8.84 -29.98 37.05
N GLY A 16 -7.86 -30.83 36.76
CA GLY A 16 -7.91 -32.26 37.06
C GLY A 16 -6.49 -32.83 37.14
N THR A 17 -6.06 -33.13 38.36
CA THR A 17 -4.78 -33.77 38.74
C THR A 17 -4.91 -35.29 38.81
N LEU A 18 -3.87 -36.04 38.40
CA LEU A 18 -3.15 -37.11 39.15
C LEU A 18 -2.59 -38.24 38.25
N SER A 19 -1.26 -38.39 38.34
CA SER A 19 -0.47 -39.63 38.57
C SER A 19 -0.50 -40.80 37.57
N THR A 20 0.68 -41.20 37.10
CA THR A 20 1.39 -42.43 37.57
C THR A 20 2.78 -42.56 36.96
N ALA A 21 3.67 -43.15 37.75
CA ALA A 21 5.10 -43.33 37.53
C ALA A 21 5.42 -44.47 36.55
N GLY A 22 6.58 -44.37 35.90
CA GLY A 22 7.24 -45.47 35.20
C GLY A 22 8.74 -45.22 35.18
N ALA A 23 9.45 -45.80 36.14
CA ALA A 23 10.91 -45.83 36.18
C ALA A 23 11.43 -46.92 35.23
N ALA A 24 12.45 -46.60 34.44
CA ALA A 24 13.32 -47.60 33.82
C ALA A 24 14.77 -47.12 33.90
N THR A 25 15.54 -47.82 34.73
CA THR A 25 16.99 -47.75 34.88
C THR A 25 17.68 -48.52 33.75
N ALA A 26 18.65 -47.89 33.07
CA ALA A 26 19.74 -48.62 32.40
C ALA A 26 21.03 -47.77 32.46
N SER A 27 22.09 -48.42 32.95
CA SER A 27 23.44 -47.90 33.25
C SER A 27 24.28 -47.57 32.01
N PRO A 28 25.42 -46.85 32.16
CA PRO A 28 26.12 -46.18 31.07
C PRO A 28 27.16 -47.10 30.41
N THR A 29 27.28 -46.99 29.08
CA THR A 29 28.48 -47.42 28.36
C THR A 29 29.37 -46.20 28.13
N LEU A 30 30.52 -46.20 28.80
CA LEU A 30 31.66 -45.32 28.52
C LEU A 30 32.20 -45.66 27.13
N ASP A 31 32.30 -44.65 26.26
CA ASP A 31 33.23 -44.70 25.13
C ASP A 31 34.04 -43.40 25.11
N PHE A 32 35.36 -43.57 25.16
CA PHE A 32 36.32 -42.48 25.30
C PHE A 32 36.68 -41.87 23.94
N ALA A 33 36.54 -40.55 23.88
CA ALA A 33 37.41 -39.58 23.22
C ALA A 33 37.54 -39.58 21.67
N ARG A 34 37.07 -38.46 21.07
CA ARG A 34 37.98 -37.62 20.27
C ARG A 34 37.55 -36.14 20.22
N ALA A 35 38.42 -35.30 20.76
CA ALA A 35 38.68 -33.89 20.45
C ALA A 35 37.48 -32.95 20.28
N GLY A 36 37.17 -32.22 21.36
CA GLY A 36 36.45 -30.96 21.28
C GLY A 36 37.29 -29.90 20.55
N GLY A 37 36.85 -29.55 19.34
CA GLY A 37 36.87 -28.13 18.96
C GLY A 37 35.81 -27.40 19.77
N PRO A 38 35.93 -26.08 20.01
CA PRO A 38 34.79 -25.32 20.52
C PRO A 38 33.59 -25.64 19.62
N PRO A 39 32.39 -25.90 20.18
CA PRO A 39 31.20 -26.02 19.35
C PRO A 39 31.19 -24.78 18.44
N SER A 40 31.15 -24.98 17.13
CA SER A 40 30.81 -23.91 16.20
C SER A 40 29.61 -23.22 16.81
N PRO A 41 29.63 -21.89 17.03
CA PRO A 41 28.52 -21.23 17.70
C PRO A 41 27.24 -21.66 16.99
N GLU A 42 26.31 -22.23 17.74
CA GLU A 42 24.94 -22.51 17.28
C GLU A 42 24.51 -21.33 16.41
N PRO A 43 23.99 -21.55 15.19
CA PRO A 43 23.56 -20.45 14.34
C PRO A 43 22.66 -19.54 15.17
N THR A 44 23.14 -18.33 15.46
CA THR A 44 22.43 -17.42 16.35
C THR A 44 21.01 -17.27 15.81
N ASP A 45 20.01 -17.54 16.67
CA ASP A 45 18.61 -17.55 16.27
C ASP A 45 18.27 -16.26 15.52
N ILE A 46 17.43 -16.33 14.48
CA ILE A 46 17.13 -15.13 13.69
C ILE A 46 16.53 -14.02 14.56
N LYS A 47 15.75 -14.35 15.60
CA LYS A 47 15.23 -13.36 16.54
C LYS A 47 16.37 -12.63 17.25
N ASP A 48 17.34 -13.36 17.78
CA ASP A 48 18.49 -12.78 18.48
C ASP A 48 19.32 -11.91 17.54
N ARG A 49 19.48 -12.33 16.28
CA ARG A 49 20.15 -11.52 15.25
C ARG A 49 19.39 -10.24 14.96
N LEU A 50 18.06 -10.30 14.81
CA LEU A 50 17.22 -9.10 14.60
C LEU A 50 17.30 -8.15 15.79
N LEU A 51 17.27 -8.67 17.02
CA LEU A 51 17.34 -7.87 18.25
C LEU A 51 18.75 -7.38 18.59
N SER A 52 19.79 -7.95 17.97
CA SER A 52 21.16 -7.42 18.05
C SER A 52 21.36 -6.11 17.28
N VAL A 53 20.42 -5.75 16.39
CA VAL A 53 20.47 -4.49 15.64
C VAL A 53 20.22 -3.31 16.58
N PRO A 54 21.15 -2.35 16.71
CA PRO A 54 20.95 -1.20 17.59
C PRO A 54 19.68 -0.41 17.24
N GLY A 55 18.83 -0.21 18.26
CA GLY A 55 17.55 0.49 18.12
C GLY A 55 16.38 -0.38 17.65
N MET A 56 16.60 -1.68 17.41
CA MET A 56 15.53 -2.65 17.13
C MET A 56 14.94 -3.20 18.43
N SER A 57 13.61 -3.39 18.48
CA SER A 57 12.93 -4.04 19.59
C SER A 57 11.77 -4.91 19.10
N LEU A 58 11.48 -5.99 19.85
CA LEU A 58 10.38 -6.88 19.54
C LEU A 58 9.06 -6.30 20.04
N VAL A 59 8.07 -6.23 19.17
CA VAL A 59 6.66 -6.01 19.55
C VAL A 59 5.97 -7.36 19.71
N GLN A 60 6.09 -8.22 18.70
CA GLN A 60 5.44 -9.52 18.69
C GLN A 60 6.14 -10.48 17.73
N GLU A 61 6.17 -11.75 18.09
CA GLU A 61 6.49 -12.84 17.17
C GLU A 61 5.21 -13.65 16.93
N LYS A 62 4.90 -13.93 15.66
CA LYS A 62 3.75 -14.75 15.25
C LYS A 62 4.26 -15.95 14.46
N PRO A 63 3.91 -17.19 14.84
CA PRO A 63 4.29 -18.36 14.07
C PRO A 63 3.52 -18.41 12.76
N TYR A 64 4.18 -18.85 11.68
CA TYR A 64 3.53 -19.17 10.42
C TYR A 64 4.21 -20.40 9.76
N PRO A 65 3.48 -21.36 9.18
CA PRO A 65 4.14 -22.49 8.50
C PRO A 65 5.10 -22.05 7.40
N GLY A 66 6.38 -22.43 7.51
CA GLY A 66 7.42 -22.10 6.53
C GLY A 66 8.01 -20.68 6.62
N TYR A 67 7.59 -19.87 7.59
CA TYR A 67 8.15 -18.54 7.87
C TYR A 67 8.16 -18.24 9.37
N ARG A 68 9.06 -17.37 9.82
CA ARG A 68 8.92 -16.71 11.13
C ARG A 68 8.50 -15.26 10.91
N TYR A 69 7.46 -14.82 11.59
CA TYR A 69 6.95 -13.47 11.43
C TYR A 69 7.19 -12.63 12.68
N PHE A 70 7.85 -11.49 12.50
CA PHE A 70 8.17 -10.56 13.57
C PHE A 70 7.53 -9.21 13.30
N VAL A 71 6.88 -8.65 14.31
CA VAL A 71 6.52 -7.23 14.38
C VAL A 71 7.56 -6.58 15.28
N LEU A 72 8.25 -5.57 14.76
CA LEU A 72 9.37 -4.91 15.41
C LEU A 72 9.13 -3.40 15.42
N ASN A 73 9.76 -2.72 16.38
CA ASN A 73 10.00 -1.29 16.29
C ASN A 73 11.47 -1.04 16.00
N TYR A 74 11.73 -0.03 15.17
CA TYR A 74 13.06 0.46 14.88
C TYR A 74 13.15 1.95 15.19
N THR A 75 14.05 2.32 16.09
CA THR A 75 14.30 3.71 16.48
C THR A 75 14.85 4.48 15.28
N GLN A 76 14.10 5.46 14.75
CA GLN A 76 14.51 6.35 13.66
C GLN A 76 14.72 7.79 14.16
N PRO A 77 15.58 8.59 13.52
CA PRO A 77 15.65 10.02 13.80
C PRO A 77 14.39 10.73 13.28
N VAL A 78 13.93 11.74 14.02
CA VAL A 78 12.84 12.61 13.56
C VAL A 78 13.25 13.37 12.29
N ASP A 79 14.49 13.86 12.26
CA ASP A 79 15.10 14.57 11.13
C ASP A 79 16.44 13.92 10.76
N HIS A 80 16.51 13.25 9.60
CA HIS A 80 17.76 12.66 9.10
C HIS A 80 18.82 13.70 8.74
N ARG A 81 18.44 14.98 8.54
CA ARG A 81 19.41 16.08 8.36
C ARG A 81 20.05 16.48 9.69
N HIS A 82 19.39 16.20 10.81
CA HIS A 82 19.87 16.49 12.17
C HIS A 82 19.55 15.34 13.13
N PRO A 83 20.21 14.17 13.01
CA PRO A 83 19.81 12.96 13.73
C PRO A 83 19.84 13.04 15.25
N SER A 84 20.53 14.03 15.82
CA SER A 84 20.57 14.29 17.26
C SER A 84 19.32 14.99 17.81
N LYS A 85 18.41 15.51 16.96
CA LYS A 85 17.23 16.28 17.37
C LYS A 85 16.02 15.42 17.78
N GLY A 86 16.28 14.22 18.28
CA GLY A 86 15.26 13.29 18.76
C GLY A 86 14.95 12.16 17.80
N THR A 87 14.21 11.19 18.32
CA THR A 87 13.90 9.93 17.64
C THR A 87 12.43 9.56 17.82
N PHE A 88 11.94 8.65 16.98
CA PHE A 88 10.64 8.01 17.13
C PHE A 88 10.75 6.51 16.84
N GLN A 89 9.75 5.74 17.25
CA GLN A 89 9.68 4.31 16.97
C GLN A 89 8.94 4.10 15.65
N GLN A 90 9.62 3.56 14.64
CA GLN A 90 8.99 3.16 13.39
C GLN A 90 8.69 1.65 13.40
N ARG A 91 7.46 1.28 13.09
CA ARG A 91 7.05 -0.11 12.99
C ARG A 91 7.54 -0.72 11.67
N ILE A 92 8.14 -1.89 11.79
CA ILE A 92 8.47 -2.76 10.66
C ILE A 92 7.99 -4.18 10.94
N THR A 93 7.80 -4.97 9.89
CA THR A 93 7.55 -6.40 9.99
C THR A 93 8.57 -7.18 9.18
N VAL A 94 8.95 -8.35 9.68
CA VAL A 94 9.90 -9.25 9.02
C VAL A 94 9.23 -10.60 8.88
N LEU A 95 8.96 -10.99 7.64
CA LEU A 95 8.59 -12.35 7.26
C LEU A 95 9.88 -13.07 6.85
N HIS A 96 10.49 -13.74 7.82
CA HIS A 96 11.75 -14.45 7.66
C HIS A 96 11.51 -15.84 7.09
N LYS A 97 12.22 -16.17 6.01
CA LYS A 97 12.26 -17.51 5.42
C LYS A 97 13.59 -18.19 5.73
N ASP A 98 14.69 -17.58 5.29
CA ASP A 98 16.06 -18.08 5.45
C ASP A 98 17.08 -17.00 5.06
N VAL A 99 18.23 -16.91 5.73
CA VAL A 99 19.25 -15.88 5.45
C VAL A 99 20.03 -16.08 4.15
N SER A 100 19.95 -17.27 3.54
CA SER A 100 20.52 -17.59 2.24
C SER A 100 19.62 -17.17 1.07
N ARG A 101 18.41 -16.65 1.35
CA ARG A 101 17.45 -16.19 0.35
C ARG A 101 17.51 -14.68 0.13
N PRO A 102 17.13 -14.18 -1.06
CA PRO A 102 16.96 -12.74 -1.28
C PRO A 102 15.87 -12.15 -0.36
N THR A 103 15.86 -10.84 -0.25
CA THR A 103 14.92 -10.10 0.59
C THR A 103 14.12 -9.12 -0.24
N VAL A 104 12.80 -9.15 -0.09
CA VAL A 104 11.92 -8.13 -0.67
C VAL A 104 11.63 -7.06 0.38
N PHE A 105 11.90 -5.81 0.03
CA PHE A 105 11.57 -4.66 0.88
C PHE A 105 10.27 -4.02 0.41
N TYR A 106 9.17 -4.32 1.10
CA TYR A 106 7.89 -3.66 0.89
C TYR A 106 7.91 -2.27 1.55
N THR A 107 8.14 -1.26 0.72
CA THR A 107 8.10 0.14 1.12
C THR A 107 6.66 0.61 1.12
N GLY A 108 5.96 0.41 2.24
CA GLY A 108 4.59 0.87 2.40
C GLY A 108 4.49 2.39 2.27
N GLY A 109 3.39 2.88 1.67
CA GLY A 109 3.08 4.31 1.62
C GLY A 109 2.26 4.82 2.81
N TYR A 110 1.69 3.91 3.61
CA TYR A 110 0.73 4.18 4.67
C TYR A 110 1.08 3.35 5.92
N ASN A 111 0.07 2.89 6.65
CA ASN A 111 0.20 1.90 7.70
C ASN A 111 0.81 0.58 7.21
N VAL A 112 1.41 -0.16 8.14
CA VAL A 112 1.85 -1.55 7.90
C VAL A 112 0.90 -2.54 8.58
N SER A 113 0.40 -3.51 7.81
CA SER A 113 -0.36 -4.62 8.40
C SER A 113 0.53 -5.45 9.31
N THR A 114 0.02 -5.80 10.49
CA THR A 114 0.69 -6.74 11.41
C THR A 114 0.22 -8.19 11.19
N THR A 115 -0.59 -8.44 10.17
CA THR A 115 -0.95 -9.80 9.74
C THR A 115 0.07 -10.29 8.70
N PRO A 116 0.65 -11.50 8.86
CA PRO A 116 1.58 -12.04 7.88
C PRO A 116 0.98 -12.07 6.47
N SER A 117 1.69 -11.51 5.49
CA SER A 117 1.31 -11.56 4.08
C SER A 117 2.54 -11.44 3.17
N ARG A 118 2.46 -11.99 1.96
CA ARG A 118 3.52 -11.88 0.95
C ARG A 118 3.09 -10.96 -0.18
N ARG A 119 3.97 -10.02 -0.53
CA ARG A 119 3.88 -9.28 -1.78
C ARG A 119 4.29 -10.15 -2.95
N GLU A 120 3.80 -9.83 -4.14
CA GLU A 120 4.04 -10.66 -5.33
C GLU A 120 5.53 -10.91 -5.61
N PRO A 121 6.45 -9.93 -5.48
CA PRO A 121 7.88 -10.21 -5.64
C PRO A 121 8.41 -11.22 -4.63
N THR A 122 7.90 -11.23 -3.39
CA THR A 122 8.28 -12.21 -2.35
C THR A 122 7.87 -13.63 -2.75
N GLN A 123 6.71 -13.77 -3.40
CA GLN A 123 6.25 -15.04 -3.96
C GLN A 123 7.12 -15.46 -5.15
N ILE A 124 7.48 -14.52 -6.02
CA ILE A 124 8.31 -14.78 -7.20
C ILE A 124 9.67 -15.35 -6.80
N VAL A 125 10.35 -14.71 -5.84
CA VAL A 125 11.72 -15.09 -5.45
C VAL A 125 11.79 -16.14 -4.34
N ASP A 126 10.64 -16.52 -3.77
CA ASP A 126 10.53 -17.38 -2.58
C ASP A 126 11.49 -16.93 -1.47
N GLY A 127 11.43 -15.65 -1.13
CA GLY A 127 12.41 -14.95 -0.29
C GLY A 127 11.89 -14.48 1.06
N ASN A 128 12.74 -13.73 1.75
CA ASN A 128 12.33 -12.98 2.94
C ASN A 128 11.50 -11.74 2.51
N GLN A 129 10.72 -11.19 3.42
CA GLN A 129 10.09 -9.87 3.24
C GLN A 129 10.28 -9.00 4.47
N VAL A 130 10.76 -7.78 4.26
CA VAL A 130 10.73 -6.70 5.24
C VAL A 130 9.65 -5.72 4.79
N SER A 131 8.71 -5.39 5.66
CA SER A 131 7.68 -4.37 5.38
C SER A 131 7.84 -3.23 6.37
N MET A 132 7.66 -2.00 5.92
CA MET A 132 7.74 -0.83 6.80
C MET A 132 6.45 -0.03 6.81
N GLU A 133 6.13 0.54 7.96
CA GLU A 133 5.15 1.61 8.08
C GLU A 133 5.76 2.94 7.67
N TYR A 134 5.03 3.72 6.87
CA TYR A 134 5.49 5.02 6.45
C TYR A 134 5.47 6.00 7.63
N ARG A 135 6.47 6.88 7.75
CA ARG A 135 6.52 7.86 8.83
C ARG A 135 5.24 8.70 8.88
N PHE A 136 4.84 9.11 10.08
CA PHE A 136 3.61 9.86 10.42
C PHE A 136 2.30 9.06 10.40
N PHE A 137 2.28 7.84 9.86
CA PHE A 137 1.16 6.93 10.08
C PHE A 137 1.31 6.28 11.46
N ASN A 138 0.25 6.27 12.25
CA ASN A 138 0.31 5.78 13.62
C ASN A 138 0.49 4.25 13.67
N PRO A 139 1.34 3.73 14.58
CA PRO A 139 2.07 4.45 15.63
C PRO A 139 3.44 5.00 15.24
N SER A 140 3.84 4.91 13.97
CA SER A 140 5.14 5.38 13.45
C SER A 140 5.22 6.90 13.23
N ARG A 141 4.85 7.69 14.25
CA ARG A 141 4.82 9.16 14.18
C ARG A 141 5.68 9.79 15.29
N PRO A 142 6.53 10.78 14.97
CA PRO A 142 7.18 11.62 15.98
C PRO A 142 6.17 12.30 16.91
N ASP A 143 6.49 12.39 18.20
CA ASP A 143 5.69 13.11 19.20
C ASP A 143 6.55 14.16 19.93
N PRO A 144 6.27 15.47 19.78
CA PRO A 144 5.23 16.05 18.92
C PRO A 144 5.51 15.89 17.42
N ALA A 145 4.45 15.89 16.61
CA ALA A 145 4.53 15.74 15.15
C ALA A 145 4.97 17.05 14.47
N ASP A 146 6.26 17.17 14.13
CA ASP A 146 6.75 18.22 13.23
C ASP A 146 6.49 17.83 11.76
N TRP A 147 5.33 18.23 11.24
CA TRP A 147 4.90 17.94 9.86
C TRP A 147 5.90 18.35 8.78
N SER A 148 6.80 19.31 9.05
CA SER A 148 7.88 19.66 8.10
C SER A 148 8.87 18.52 7.85
N LYS A 149 8.82 17.45 8.65
CA LYS A 149 9.64 16.24 8.52
C LYS A 149 8.91 15.09 7.82
N LEU A 150 7.68 15.32 7.36
CA LEU A 150 6.97 14.41 6.46
C LEU A 150 7.27 14.81 5.01
N ASP A 151 8.48 14.46 4.56
CA ASP A 151 8.93 14.70 3.19
C ASP A 151 9.47 13.40 2.54
N ILE A 152 9.53 13.37 1.21
CA ILE A 152 9.98 12.21 0.41
C ILE A 152 11.39 11.77 0.83
N TRP A 153 12.31 12.72 1.00
CA TRP A 153 13.71 12.41 1.30
C TRP A 153 13.85 11.81 2.70
N GLN A 154 13.13 12.36 3.70
CA GLN A 154 13.13 11.83 5.06
C GLN A 154 12.63 10.39 5.11
N ALA A 155 11.58 10.05 4.35
CA ALA A 155 11.10 8.69 4.26
C ALA A 155 12.07 7.77 3.50
N ALA A 156 12.71 8.26 2.43
CA ALA A 156 13.80 7.56 1.76
C ALA A 156 14.98 7.27 2.69
N SER A 157 15.28 8.19 3.60
CA SER A 157 16.33 8.00 4.60
C SER A 157 15.92 7.01 5.70
N ASP A 158 14.64 6.92 6.07
CA ASP A 158 14.14 5.85 6.95
C ASP A 158 14.39 4.47 6.31
N GLN A 159 14.03 4.34 5.02
CA GLN A 159 14.25 3.14 4.21
C GLN A 159 15.73 2.75 4.15
N HIS A 160 16.60 3.71 3.81
CA HIS A 160 18.05 3.52 3.77
C HIS A 160 18.60 2.98 5.09
N ARG A 161 18.14 3.55 6.21
CA ARG A 161 18.63 3.16 7.52
C ARG A 161 18.18 1.75 7.92
N ILE A 162 16.92 1.38 7.62
CA ILE A 162 16.42 0.00 7.79
C ILE A 162 17.25 -0.97 6.94
N PHE A 163 17.45 -0.66 5.66
CA PHE A 163 18.23 -1.49 4.75
C PHE A 163 19.65 -1.70 5.27
N LYS A 164 20.39 -0.64 5.60
CA LYS A 164 21.77 -0.78 6.11
C LYS A 164 21.86 -1.60 7.38
N ALA A 165 20.86 -1.50 8.26
CA ALA A 165 20.80 -2.27 9.48
C ALA A 165 20.58 -3.76 9.20
N LEU A 166 19.62 -4.09 8.33
CA LEU A 166 19.20 -5.47 8.07
C LEU A 166 20.03 -6.19 6.99
N LYS A 167 20.72 -5.47 6.08
CA LYS A 167 21.60 -6.06 5.06
C LYS A 167 22.74 -6.87 5.68
N LYS A 168 23.15 -6.56 6.91
CA LYS A 168 24.12 -7.34 7.70
C LYS A 168 23.60 -8.73 8.09
N ILE A 169 22.29 -8.88 8.19
CA ILE A 169 21.62 -10.16 8.51
C ILE A 169 21.26 -10.89 7.22
N TYR A 170 20.66 -10.15 6.28
CA TYR A 170 20.21 -10.65 4.98
C TYR A 170 21.15 -10.17 3.86
N ALA A 171 22.27 -10.87 3.71
CA ALA A 171 23.37 -10.44 2.83
C ALA A 171 23.10 -10.61 1.33
N LYS A 172 22.10 -11.42 0.95
CA LYS A 172 21.71 -11.65 -0.45
C LYS A 172 21.04 -10.43 -1.08
N ASN A 173 20.62 -10.53 -2.34
CA ASN A 173 20.06 -9.40 -3.08
C ASN A 173 18.75 -8.89 -2.48
N TRP A 174 18.49 -7.60 -2.67
CA TRP A 174 17.30 -6.90 -2.17
C TRP A 174 16.48 -6.32 -3.31
N ILE A 175 15.17 -6.57 -3.29
CA ILE A 175 14.22 -5.99 -4.27
C ILE A 175 13.25 -5.09 -3.53
N SER A 176 13.15 -3.80 -3.88
CA SER A 176 12.11 -2.94 -3.32
C SER A 176 10.80 -3.08 -4.09
N THR A 177 9.68 -2.94 -3.38
CA THR A 177 8.37 -3.00 -4.02
C THR A 177 7.31 -2.23 -3.25
N GLY A 178 6.28 -1.79 -3.95
CA GLY A 178 5.08 -1.21 -3.38
C GLY A 178 4.00 -1.00 -4.42
N GLY A 179 2.76 -0.85 -3.97
CA GLY A 179 1.61 -0.47 -4.81
C GLY A 179 1.17 0.95 -4.54
N SER A 180 0.72 1.66 -5.57
CA SER A 180 0.22 3.04 -5.46
C SER A 180 1.28 3.97 -4.86
N LYS A 181 0.95 4.72 -3.81
CA LYS A 181 1.94 5.45 -3.00
C LYS A 181 3.11 4.58 -2.55
N GLY A 182 2.90 3.32 -2.20
CA GLY A 182 4.01 2.41 -1.89
C GLY A 182 4.98 2.26 -3.08
N GLY A 183 4.47 2.16 -4.30
CA GLY A 183 5.28 2.08 -5.52
C GLY A 183 5.99 3.40 -5.84
N MET A 184 5.34 4.52 -5.55
CA MET A 184 5.99 5.83 -5.52
C MET A 184 7.16 5.83 -4.52
N THR A 185 6.94 5.39 -3.28
CA THR A 185 8.02 5.34 -2.27
C THR A 185 9.18 4.43 -2.67
N ALA A 186 8.92 3.29 -3.33
CA ALA A 186 9.97 2.40 -3.82
C ALA A 186 10.83 3.10 -4.89
N THR A 187 10.18 3.87 -5.78
CA THR A 187 10.81 4.67 -6.83
C THR A 187 11.63 5.82 -6.23
N TYR A 188 11.08 6.51 -5.21
CA TYR A 188 11.76 7.61 -4.52
C TYR A 188 12.95 7.14 -3.71
N TYR A 189 12.82 5.97 -3.10
CA TYR A 189 13.92 5.36 -2.38
C TYR A 189 15.12 5.13 -3.30
N GLU A 190 14.87 4.47 -4.42
CA GLU A 190 15.87 4.18 -5.44
C GLU A 190 16.49 5.47 -5.98
N ARG A 191 15.67 6.50 -6.17
CA ARG A 191 16.14 7.83 -6.56
C ARG A 191 17.22 8.41 -5.63
N PHE A 192 17.02 8.33 -4.32
CA PHE A 192 17.93 8.94 -3.34
C PHE A 192 19.06 8.01 -2.89
N TYR A 193 18.86 6.69 -3.01
CA TYR A 193 19.79 5.64 -2.58
C TYR A 193 19.94 4.52 -3.64
N PRO A 194 20.41 4.83 -4.86
CA PRO A 194 20.40 3.91 -6.01
C PRO A 194 21.41 2.75 -5.96
N ARG A 195 21.99 2.50 -4.79
CA ARG A 195 22.94 1.41 -4.55
C ARG A 195 22.47 0.45 -3.47
N ASP A 196 21.28 0.69 -2.92
CA ASP A 196 20.75 -0.12 -1.83
C ASP A 196 19.97 -1.33 -2.34
N MET A 197 19.19 -1.17 -3.42
CA MET A 197 18.39 -2.24 -4.00
C MET A 197 19.04 -2.78 -5.29
N ASP A 198 18.86 -4.08 -5.52
CA ASP A 198 19.30 -4.78 -6.73
C ASP A 198 18.23 -4.71 -7.85
N GLY A 199 16.98 -4.38 -7.50
CA GLY A 199 15.89 -4.08 -8.42
C GLY A 199 14.67 -3.49 -7.72
N VAL A 200 13.78 -2.87 -8.50
CA VAL A 200 12.56 -2.20 -8.04
C VAL A 200 11.37 -2.73 -8.82
N VAL A 201 10.29 -3.12 -8.12
CA VAL A 201 9.01 -3.48 -8.73
C VAL A 201 7.90 -2.59 -8.17
N ALA A 202 7.54 -1.56 -8.93
CA ALA A 202 6.53 -0.58 -8.57
C ALA A 202 5.21 -0.90 -9.28
N TYR A 203 4.15 -1.10 -8.51
CA TYR A 203 2.81 -1.36 -9.02
C TYR A 203 1.97 -0.08 -8.95
N VAL A 204 1.26 0.23 -10.03
CA VAL A 204 0.22 1.28 -10.11
C VAL A 204 0.64 2.62 -9.48
N ALA A 205 1.92 2.97 -9.62
CA ALA A 205 2.52 4.13 -8.97
C ALA A 205 2.26 5.39 -9.81
N PRO A 206 1.46 6.35 -9.35
CA PRO A 206 1.22 7.58 -10.10
C PRO A 206 2.46 8.50 -10.07
N ASN A 207 2.58 9.34 -11.09
CA ASN A 207 3.71 10.26 -11.28
C ASN A 207 3.23 11.63 -11.78
N ASP A 208 2.72 12.44 -10.86
CA ASP A 208 2.29 13.82 -11.12
C ASP A 208 3.51 14.76 -11.20
N VAL A 209 4.01 14.98 -12.43
CA VAL A 209 5.18 15.83 -12.68
C VAL A 209 4.84 17.32 -12.69
N VAL A 210 3.59 17.65 -13.05
CA VAL A 210 3.08 19.00 -13.20
C VAL A 210 1.65 19.02 -12.66
N ASN A 211 1.51 19.34 -11.37
CA ASN A 211 0.25 19.31 -10.64
C ASN A 211 -0.90 20.14 -11.26
N ASP A 212 -0.58 21.11 -12.13
CA ASP A 212 -1.60 21.94 -12.79
C ASP A 212 -1.96 21.41 -14.21
N GLU A 213 -1.48 20.22 -14.59
CA GLU A 213 -1.73 19.59 -15.89
C GLU A 213 -2.25 18.15 -15.73
N ASP A 214 -3.55 18.03 -15.46
CA ASP A 214 -4.24 16.76 -15.22
C ASP A 214 -5.07 16.23 -16.40
N SER A 215 -4.89 16.79 -17.60
CA SER A 215 -5.68 16.43 -18.79
C SER A 215 -5.53 14.96 -19.22
N ALA A 216 -4.53 14.26 -18.68
CA ALA A 216 -4.39 12.81 -18.85
C ALA A 216 -5.53 12.03 -18.22
N TYR A 217 -6.00 12.45 -17.04
CA TYR A 217 -7.14 11.82 -16.35
C TYR A 217 -8.45 12.07 -17.10
N ASP A 218 -8.69 13.29 -17.58
CA ASP A 218 -9.88 13.58 -18.41
C ASP A 218 -9.92 12.71 -19.68
N ARG A 219 -8.76 12.56 -20.35
CA ARG A 219 -8.60 11.69 -21.52
C ARG A 219 -8.84 10.22 -21.19
N PHE A 220 -8.46 9.79 -20.00
CA PHE A 220 -8.68 8.43 -19.49
C PHE A 220 -10.17 8.19 -19.27
N PHE A 221 -10.86 9.04 -18.49
CA PHE A 221 -12.29 8.88 -18.21
C PHE A 221 -13.18 9.01 -19.45
N ALA A 222 -12.74 9.72 -20.49
CA ALA A 222 -13.45 9.75 -21.76
C ALA A 222 -13.44 8.40 -22.51
N ARG A 223 -12.49 7.50 -22.21
CA ARG A 223 -12.18 6.31 -23.03
C ARG A 223 -12.20 4.98 -22.30
N VAL A 224 -12.03 4.95 -20.99
CA VAL A 224 -11.96 3.72 -20.19
C VAL A 224 -13.23 2.87 -20.33
N GLY A 225 -13.08 1.55 -20.48
CA GLY A 225 -14.18 0.61 -20.61
C GLY A 225 -15.13 0.86 -21.80
N THR A 226 -16.38 0.43 -21.67
CA THR A 226 -17.41 0.61 -22.70
C THR A 226 -18.12 1.95 -22.53
N LYS A 227 -18.64 2.52 -23.63
CA LYS A 227 -19.46 3.74 -23.57
C LYS A 227 -20.67 3.54 -22.66
N GLU A 228 -21.35 2.41 -22.77
CA GLU A 228 -22.50 2.06 -21.92
C GLU A 228 -22.15 2.13 -20.43
N CYS A 229 -21.02 1.55 -20.04
CA CYS A 229 -20.62 1.58 -18.63
C CYS A 229 -20.30 3.00 -18.15
N ARG A 230 -19.58 3.78 -18.98
CA ARG A 230 -19.32 5.19 -18.67
C ARG A 230 -20.62 5.98 -18.56
N ASP A 231 -21.58 5.77 -19.44
CA ASP A 231 -22.86 6.48 -19.40
C ASP A 231 -23.63 6.15 -18.10
N ARG A 232 -23.67 4.88 -17.67
CA ARG A 232 -24.31 4.46 -16.41
C ARG A 232 -23.66 5.10 -15.19
N LEU A 233 -22.33 5.06 -15.09
CA LEU A 233 -21.58 5.64 -13.99
C LEU A 233 -21.80 7.16 -13.89
N ASN A 234 -21.70 7.86 -15.02
CA ASN A 234 -21.96 9.30 -15.09
C ASN A 234 -23.42 9.64 -14.75
N ALA A 235 -24.38 8.80 -15.14
CA ALA A 235 -25.79 9.00 -14.82
C ALA A 235 -26.06 8.89 -13.31
N VAL A 236 -25.50 7.88 -12.63
CA VAL A 236 -25.61 7.75 -11.16
C VAL A 236 -24.95 8.92 -10.44
N GLN A 237 -23.72 9.27 -10.84
CA GLN A 237 -23.00 10.41 -10.27
C GLN A 237 -23.79 11.71 -10.41
N ARG A 238 -24.33 11.98 -11.61
CA ARG A 238 -25.17 13.16 -11.85
C ARG A 238 -26.46 13.12 -11.03
N GLU A 239 -27.16 11.99 -11.02
CA GLU A 239 -28.44 11.85 -10.32
C GLU A 239 -28.30 12.07 -8.82
N ALA A 240 -27.20 11.62 -8.22
CA ALA A 240 -26.89 11.91 -6.82
C ALA A 240 -26.87 13.43 -6.55
N LEU A 241 -26.20 14.22 -7.40
CA LEU A 241 -26.16 15.67 -7.24
C LEU A 241 -27.49 16.38 -7.58
N VAL A 242 -28.29 15.81 -8.48
CA VAL A 242 -29.67 16.29 -8.76
C VAL A 242 -30.55 16.11 -7.54
N ARG A 243 -30.43 14.96 -6.87
CA ARG A 243 -31.19 14.58 -5.67
C ARG A 243 -30.44 14.89 -4.37
N ARG A 244 -29.61 15.93 -4.39
CA ARG A 244 -28.76 16.30 -3.25
C ARG A 244 -29.55 16.41 -1.95
N GLU A 245 -30.68 17.12 -1.93
CA GLU A 245 -31.43 17.34 -0.68
C GLU A 245 -31.90 16.04 0.01
N PRO A 246 -32.63 15.12 -0.65
CA PRO A 246 -33.02 13.87 0.00
C PRO A 246 -31.82 12.95 0.32
N LEU A 247 -30.77 12.95 -0.51
CA LEU A 247 -29.59 12.11 -0.26
C LEU A 247 -28.69 12.66 0.85
N GLU A 248 -28.61 13.97 1.04
CA GLU A 248 -27.93 14.59 2.19
C GLU A 248 -28.65 14.29 3.50
N LYS A 249 -30.00 14.22 3.51
CA LYS A 249 -30.75 13.78 4.69
C LYS A 249 -30.41 12.34 5.07
N LYS A 250 -30.22 11.46 4.08
CA LYS A 250 -29.71 10.08 4.32
C LYS A 250 -28.28 10.11 4.85
N TYR A 251 -27.42 10.94 4.27
CA TYR A 251 -26.03 11.05 4.71
C TYR A 251 -25.91 11.60 6.13
N GLU A 252 -26.75 12.57 6.51
CA GLU A 252 -26.83 13.10 7.87
C GLU A 252 -27.27 12.02 8.87
N ALA A 253 -28.28 11.22 8.53
CA ALA A 253 -28.69 10.09 9.38
C ALA A 253 -27.58 9.04 9.51
N TYR A 254 -26.93 8.69 8.41
CA TYR A 254 -25.77 7.78 8.39
C TYR A 254 -24.61 8.31 9.24
N ALA A 255 -24.31 9.61 9.13
CA ALA A 255 -23.27 10.25 9.92
C ALA A 255 -23.61 10.25 11.42
N ALA A 256 -24.86 10.53 11.78
CA ALA A 256 -25.32 10.48 13.17
C ALA A 256 -25.24 9.06 13.77
N GLU A 257 -25.62 8.04 13.01
CA GLU A 257 -25.54 6.63 13.44
C GLU A 257 -24.10 6.18 13.71
N ASN A 258 -23.15 6.67 12.91
CA ASN A 258 -21.74 6.27 12.98
C ASN A 258 -20.85 7.27 13.75
N GLY A 259 -21.41 8.38 14.24
CA GLY A 259 -20.66 9.42 14.94
C GLY A 259 -19.67 10.20 14.06
N TYR A 260 -19.95 10.32 12.77
CA TYR A 260 -19.09 11.04 11.83
C TYR A 260 -19.25 12.55 11.91
N THR A 261 -18.13 13.26 11.75
CA THR A 261 -18.07 14.73 11.77
C THR A 261 -17.34 15.26 10.53
N PHE A 262 -17.52 16.54 10.20
CA PHE A 262 -17.03 17.12 8.93
C PHE A 262 -16.25 18.43 9.13
N THR A 263 -15.51 18.54 10.23
CA THR A 263 -14.81 19.77 10.62
C THR A 263 -13.66 20.09 9.67
N THR A 264 -12.89 19.09 9.26
CA THR A 264 -11.68 19.23 8.44
C THR A 264 -12.02 19.71 7.03
N ILE A 265 -13.00 19.05 6.39
CA ILE A 265 -13.47 19.41 5.05
C ILE A 265 -14.36 20.66 5.07
N GLY A 266 -15.10 20.85 6.17
CA GLY A 266 -15.80 22.08 6.52
C GLY A 266 -17.32 21.96 6.62
N SER A 267 -17.95 20.97 5.97
CA SER A 267 -19.38 20.71 6.07
C SER A 267 -19.76 19.32 5.52
N LEU A 268 -20.94 18.84 5.92
CA LEU A 268 -21.55 17.63 5.35
C LEU A 268 -21.82 17.78 3.84
N ASP A 269 -22.37 18.92 3.39
CA ASP A 269 -22.64 19.23 1.97
C ASP A 269 -21.37 19.14 1.10
N ARG A 270 -20.23 19.61 1.62
CA ARG A 270 -18.95 19.51 0.91
C ARG A 270 -18.41 18.08 0.90
N ALA A 271 -18.53 17.36 2.02
CA ALA A 271 -18.17 15.94 2.07
C ALA A 271 -19.02 15.12 1.10
N TYR A 272 -20.32 15.38 1.05
CA TYR A 272 -21.26 14.73 0.15
C TYR A 272 -20.84 14.92 -1.32
N GLU A 273 -20.60 16.18 -1.74
CA GLU A 273 -20.15 16.45 -3.11
C GLU A 273 -18.81 15.77 -3.40
N ALA A 274 -17.85 15.79 -2.47
CA ALA A 274 -16.56 15.14 -2.66
C ALA A 274 -16.70 13.62 -2.89
N VAL A 275 -17.46 12.91 -2.03
CA VAL A 275 -17.72 11.46 -2.16
C VAL A 275 -18.39 11.16 -3.51
N VAL A 276 -19.39 11.96 -3.90
CA VAL A 276 -20.12 11.76 -5.16
C VAL A 276 -19.21 12.02 -6.37
N LEU A 277 -18.38 13.05 -6.34
CA LEU A 277 -17.48 13.38 -7.44
C LEU A 277 -16.37 12.32 -7.64
N ASP A 278 -16.00 11.56 -6.61
CA ASP A 278 -15.07 10.45 -6.76
C ASP A 278 -15.68 9.14 -7.24
N TYR A 279 -17.01 9.04 -7.37
CA TYR A 279 -17.70 7.79 -7.72
C TYR A 279 -17.17 7.11 -8.98
N VAL A 280 -17.00 7.88 -10.06
CA VAL A 280 -16.49 7.33 -11.33
C VAL A 280 -15.03 6.90 -11.18
N TRP A 281 -14.22 7.66 -10.42
CA TRP A 281 -12.83 7.32 -10.13
C TRP A 281 -12.74 6.01 -9.35
N GLY A 282 -13.49 5.91 -8.25
CA GLY A 282 -13.54 4.74 -7.38
C GLY A 282 -13.92 3.46 -8.09
N PHE A 283 -14.92 3.54 -8.99
CA PHE A 283 -15.32 2.39 -9.78
C PHE A 283 -14.15 1.87 -10.62
N TRP A 284 -13.48 2.75 -11.38
CA TRP A 284 -12.37 2.31 -12.23
C TRP A 284 -11.14 1.89 -11.42
N GLN A 285 -10.92 2.48 -10.25
CA GLN A 285 -9.82 2.11 -9.36
C GLN A 285 -10.00 0.69 -8.77
N TYR A 286 -11.21 0.30 -8.37
CA TYR A 286 -11.42 -0.91 -7.55
C TYR A 286 -12.45 -1.93 -8.04
N SER A 287 -13.24 -1.57 -9.05
CA SER A 287 -14.19 -2.47 -9.72
C SER A 287 -13.65 -2.93 -11.07
N LEU A 288 -14.19 -4.03 -11.57
CA LEU A 288 -13.93 -4.53 -12.92
C LEU A 288 -15.03 -4.05 -13.87
N LEU A 289 -14.74 -4.08 -15.18
CA LEU A 289 -15.75 -3.76 -16.21
C LEU A 289 -16.99 -4.66 -16.09
N SER A 290 -16.83 -5.92 -15.67
CA SER A 290 -17.93 -6.85 -15.40
C SER A 290 -18.87 -6.38 -14.29
N ASP A 291 -18.35 -5.63 -13.32
CA ASP A 291 -19.12 -5.13 -12.19
C ASP A 291 -20.02 -3.97 -12.60
N CYS A 292 -19.90 -3.46 -13.83
CA CYS A 292 -20.80 -2.43 -14.33
C CYS A 292 -22.27 -2.88 -14.40
N ALA A 293 -22.50 -4.19 -14.41
CA ALA A 293 -23.84 -4.77 -14.30
C ALA A 293 -24.52 -4.50 -12.95
N THR A 294 -23.77 -4.18 -11.89
CA THR A 294 -24.33 -3.82 -10.58
C THR A 294 -24.71 -2.35 -10.47
N ILE A 295 -24.25 -1.51 -11.41
CA ILE A 295 -24.58 -0.09 -11.45
C ILE A 295 -26.00 0.09 -11.99
N PRO A 296 -26.86 0.90 -11.34
CA PRO A 296 -28.22 1.17 -11.80
C PRO A 296 -28.27 1.48 -13.30
N ALA A 297 -29.02 0.67 -14.05
CA ALA A 297 -29.10 0.80 -15.51
C ALA A 297 -29.82 2.08 -15.97
N ASN A 298 -30.76 2.57 -15.15
CA ASN A 298 -31.44 3.84 -15.38
C ASN A 298 -31.52 4.64 -14.06
N ALA A 299 -30.54 5.52 -13.84
CA ALA A 299 -30.45 6.33 -12.63
C ALA A 299 -31.70 7.21 -12.40
N ALA A 300 -32.36 7.69 -13.46
CA ALA A 300 -33.54 8.55 -13.34
C ALA A 300 -34.75 7.85 -12.69
N THR A 301 -34.85 6.52 -12.81
CA THR A 301 -35.93 5.73 -12.19
C THR A 301 -35.47 4.93 -10.98
N ALA A 302 -34.17 4.91 -10.69
CA ALA A 302 -33.64 4.30 -9.48
C ALA A 302 -34.17 5.05 -8.25
N THR A 303 -34.38 4.33 -7.17
CA THR A 303 -34.74 4.87 -5.85
C THR A 303 -33.57 5.63 -5.23
N ASP A 304 -33.86 6.47 -4.24
CA ASP A 304 -32.81 7.16 -3.50
C ASP A 304 -31.91 6.19 -2.73
N ASP A 305 -32.43 5.05 -2.28
CA ASP A 305 -31.64 3.97 -1.66
C ASP A 305 -30.67 3.36 -2.66
N GLU A 306 -31.11 3.01 -3.87
CA GLU A 306 -30.23 2.43 -4.90
C GLU A 306 -29.11 3.38 -5.32
N ILE A 307 -29.39 4.69 -5.42
CA ILE A 307 -28.35 5.69 -5.70
C ILE A 307 -27.39 5.82 -4.51
N PHE A 308 -27.92 5.97 -3.29
CA PHE A 308 -27.12 6.10 -2.08
C PHE A 308 -26.19 4.89 -1.86
N ASP A 309 -26.74 3.67 -1.92
CA ASP A 309 -26.00 2.43 -1.72
C ASP A 309 -24.94 2.23 -2.80
N SER A 310 -25.21 2.66 -4.05
CA SER A 310 -24.22 2.60 -5.12
C SER A 310 -23.04 3.53 -4.83
N ILE A 311 -23.30 4.79 -4.43
CA ILE A 311 -22.25 5.74 -4.06
C ILE A 311 -21.45 5.21 -2.86
N ASP A 312 -22.11 4.72 -1.81
CA ASP A 312 -21.45 4.22 -0.61
C ASP A 312 -20.58 3.00 -0.91
N THR A 313 -21.07 2.07 -1.73
CA THR A 313 -20.33 0.86 -2.10
C THR A 313 -19.04 1.16 -2.87
N ILE A 314 -19.01 2.25 -3.64
CA ILE A 314 -17.90 2.56 -4.55
C ILE A 314 -16.96 3.64 -4.00
N SER A 315 -17.50 4.76 -3.51
CA SER A 315 -16.73 5.88 -2.98
C SER A 315 -16.60 5.84 -1.46
N GLY A 316 -17.66 5.40 -0.77
CA GLY A 316 -17.71 5.34 0.67
C GLY A 316 -18.04 6.67 1.34
N PHE A 317 -19.19 6.76 2.01
CA PHE A 317 -19.60 7.98 2.70
C PHE A 317 -18.75 8.33 3.93
N SER A 318 -17.95 7.40 4.45
CA SER A 318 -17.01 7.68 5.54
C SER A 318 -15.71 8.36 5.07
N ALA A 319 -15.38 8.34 3.77
CA ALA A 319 -14.05 8.72 3.27
C ALA A 319 -13.61 10.13 3.65
N TYR A 320 -14.54 11.09 3.64
CA TYR A 320 -14.28 12.51 3.92
C TYR A 320 -14.86 13.00 5.25
N ALA A 321 -15.32 12.09 6.11
CA ALA A 321 -15.54 12.39 7.51
C ALA A 321 -14.19 12.59 8.23
N ASP A 322 -14.16 13.33 9.32
CA ASP A 322 -12.94 13.58 10.11
C ASP A 322 -12.25 12.27 10.53
N GLN A 323 -13.04 11.24 10.86
CA GLN A 323 -12.59 9.91 11.24
C GLN A 323 -11.95 9.15 10.07
N GLY A 324 -12.49 9.30 8.86
CA GLY A 324 -11.88 8.75 7.64
C GLY A 324 -10.59 9.47 7.27
N LEU A 325 -10.58 10.80 7.43
CA LEU A 325 -9.43 11.65 7.13
C LEU A 325 -8.28 11.50 8.13
N GLU A 326 -8.55 11.14 9.39
CA GLU A 326 -7.53 11.07 10.44
C GLU A 326 -6.36 10.15 10.07
N THR A 327 -6.67 8.92 9.63
CA THR A 327 -5.65 7.95 9.20
C THR A 327 -4.86 8.44 8.00
N TYR A 328 -5.51 9.11 7.04
CA TYR A 328 -4.91 9.55 5.78
C TYR A 328 -4.40 10.99 5.78
N THR A 329 -4.47 11.72 6.91
CA THR A 329 -3.91 13.07 7.04
C THR A 329 -2.43 13.14 6.60
N PRO A 330 -1.55 12.16 6.91
CA PRO A 330 -0.19 12.15 6.39
C PRO A 330 -0.09 12.00 4.87
N TYR A 331 -1.01 11.25 4.25
CA TYR A 331 -1.09 11.21 2.80
C TYR A 331 -1.44 12.58 2.23
N TYR A 332 -2.56 13.16 2.67
CA TYR A 332 -3.05 14.42 2.10
C TYR A 332 -2.08 15.57 2.36
N TYR A 333 -1.35 15.54 3.49
CA TYR A 333 -0.24 16.44 3.73
C TYR A 333 0.84 16.29 2.65
N GLN A 334 1.30 15.07 2.36
CA GLN A 334 2.31 14.87 1.31
C GLN A 334 1.79 15.20 -0.08
N ALA A 335 0.54 14.85 -0.40
CA ALA A 335 -0.11 15.21 -1.66
C ALA A 335 -0.04 16.73 -1.88
N GLY A 336 -0.53 17.53 -0.94
CA GLY A 336 -0.48 18.99 -1.06
C GLY A 336 0.85 19.66 -0.69
N THR A 337 1.94 18.90 -0.43
CA THR A 337 3.27 19.49 -0.21
C THR A 337 4.34 19.03 -1.18
N GLN A 338 4.28 17.81 -1.72
CA GLN A 338 5.31 17.27 -2.61
C GLN A 338 4.79 16.36 -3.73
N LEU A 339 3.77 15.52 -3.49
CA LEU A 339 3.36 14.50 -4.47
C LEU A 339 2.48 15.08 -5.58
N GLY A 340 1.71 16.11 -5.24
CA GLY A 340 0.60 16.59 -6.06
C GLY A 340 -0.65 15.73 -5.90
N ALA A 341 -1.70 16.06 -6.66
CA ALA A 341 -2.97 15.35 -6.67
C ALA A 341 -3.76 15.66 -7.95
N PRO A 342 -4.54 14.70 -8.46
CA PRO A 342 -5.29 14.90 -9.68
C PRO A 342 -6.40 15.94 -9.51
N THR A 343 -6.69 16.66 -10.59
CA THR A 343 -7.87 17.50 -10.77
C THR A 343 -8.60 17.09 -12.03
N ILE A 344 -9.85 16.63 -11.93
CA ILE A 344 -10.64 16.15 -13.07
C ILE A 344 -11.86 17.02 -13.37
N HIS A 345 -12.31 16.98 -14.61
CA HIS A 345 -13.52 17.66 -15.08
C HIS A 345 -14.73 16.73 -15.16
N PHE A 346 -15.92 17.31 -14.97
CA PHE A 346 -17.20 16.59 -14.97
C PHE A 346 -18.12 17.06 -16.12
N PRO A 347 -17.79 16.76 -17.39
CA PRO A 347 -18.55 17.27 -18.54
C PRO A 347 -19.99 16.75 -18.61
N ASN A 348 -20.30 15.65 -17.92
CA ASN A 348 -21.63 15.03 -17.90
C ASN A 348 -22.54 15.57 -16.77
N ILE A 349 -22.09 16.58 -16.03
CA ILE A 349 -22.83 17.19 -14.92
C ILE A 349 -22.99 18.67 -15.20
N GLU A 350 -24.23 19.17 -15.11
CA GLU A 350 -24.49 20.60 -15.30
C GLU A 350 -23.84 21.41 -14.17
N LYS A 351 -23.20 22.53 -14.53
CA LYS A 351 -22.48 23.40 -13.58
C LYS A 351 -23.29 23.81 -12.36
N ARG A 352 -24.61 23.90 -12.46
CA ARG A 352 -25.51 24.26 -11.34
C ARG A 352 -25.54 23.22 -10.21
N TYR A 353 -25.13 21.98 -10.48
CA TYR A 353 -25.14 20.89 -9.50
C TYR A 353 -23.81 20.72 -8.75
N ILE A 354 -22.73 21.31 -9.27
CA ILE A 354 -21.39 21.30 -8.67
C ILE A 354 -21.20 22.62 -7.91
N ARG A 355 -21.18 22.56 -6.58
CA ARG A 355 -21.06 23.74 -5.71
C ARG A 355 -19.61 24.05 -5.35
N TYR A 356 -18.79 23.02 -5.18
CA TYR A 356 -17.44 23.11 -4.62
C TYR A 356 -16.36 22.63 -5.60
N GLY A 357 -16.72 21.82 -6.60
CA GLY A 357 -15.79 21.25 -7.56
C GLY A 357 -14.97 20.09 -7.00
N TYR A 358 -13.99 19.62 -7.77
CA TYR A 358 -13.06 18.60 -7.29
C TYR A 358 -12.19 19.14 -6.16
N GLN A 359 -12.04 18.38 -5.08
CA GLN A 359 -11.48 18.89 -3.83
C GLN A 359 -9.94 18.74 -3.78
N PRO A 360 -9.19 19.83 -3.53
CA PRO A 360 -7.73 19.74 -3.40
C PRO A 360 -7.32 19.13 -2.05
N PRO A 361 -6.12 18.52 -1.93
CA PRO A 361 -5.62 17.89 -0.70
C PRO A 361 -5.67 18.79 0.54
N ARG A 362 -5.57 20.11 0.37
CA ARG A 362 -5.65 21.09 1.46
C ARG A 362 -6.98 21.02 2.22
N ASN A 363 -8.06 20.58 1.59
CA ASN A 363 -9.35 20.44 2.26
C ASN A 363 -9.45 19.17 3.11
N PHE A 364 -8.45 18.28 3.03
CA PHE A 364 -8.42 17.00 3.74
C PHE A 364 -7.39 16.96 4.87
N VAL A 365 -6.83 18.12 5.23
CA VAL A 365 -5.84 18.26 6.30
C VAL A 365 -6.34 19.32 7.29
N PRO A 366 -6.24 19.09 8.62
CA PRO A 366 -6.52 20.10 9.64
C PRO A 366 -5.77 21.42 9.43
N ARG A 367 -6.43 22.56 9.69
CA ARG A 367 -5.94 23.91 9.33
C ARG A 367 -4.75 24.39 10.16
N ASP A 368 -4.55 23.82 11.35
CA ASP A 368 -3.39 24.03 12.21
C ASP A 368 -2.10 23.45 11.61
N ILE A 369 -2.21 22.45 10.73
CA ILE A 369 -1.08 21.91 9.97
C ILE A 369 -0.81 22.78 8.76
N ARG A 370 0.32 23.50 8.75
CA ARG A 370 0.73 24.35 7.63
C ARG A 370 1.24 23.51 6.45
N MET A 371 0.75 23.81 5.25
CA MET A 371 1.18 23.17 4.01
C MET A 371 1.76 24.20 3.03
N LYS A 372 2.86 23.83 2.37
CA LYS A 372 3.44 24.59 1.27
C LYS A 372 3.90 23.62 0.19
N PHE A 373 3.35 23.77 -1.02
CA PHE A 373 3.67 22.91 -2.14
C PHE A 373 5.09 23.16 -2.68
N GLN A 374 5.78 22.08 -3.06
CA GLN A 374 7.11 22.06 -3.63
C GLN A 374 7.03 21.56 -5.08
N PRO A 375 6.80 22.44 -6.07
CA PRO A 375 6.51 22.04 -7.46
C PRO A 375 7.68 21.37 -8.20
N GLY A 376 8.88 21.35 -7.60
CA GLY A 376 10.04 20.68 -8.16
C GLY A 376 10.20 19.22 -7.73
N ALA A 377 9.50 18.77 -6.68
CA ALA A 377 9.78 17.48 -6.03
C ALA A 377 9.54 16.29 -6.97
N MET A 378 8.38 16.23 -7.63
CA MET A 378 8.07 15.14 -8.55
C MET A 378 8.84 15.23 -9.87
N ARG A 379 9.05 16.43 -10.41
CA ARG A 379 9.90 16.64 -11.59
C ARG A 379 11.32 16.15 -11.39
N ASP A 380 11.86 16.36 -10.20
CA ASP A 380 13.18 15.89 -9.81
C ASP A 380 13.25 14.34 -9.88
N VAL A 381 12.27 13.64 -9.30
CA VAL A 381 12.17 12.17 -9.37
C VAL A 381 12.00 11.68 -10.81
N ASP A 382 11.01 12.21 -11.54
CA ASP A 382 10.69 11.80 -12.91
C ASP A 382 11.90 11.98 -13.84
N THR A 383 12.59 13.13 -13.74
CA THR A 383 13.80 13.39 -14.52
C THR A 383 14.87 12.34 -14.23
N TRP A 384 15.07 11.98 -12.96
CA TRP A 384 16.05 10.97 -12.62
C TRP A 384 15.67 9.59 -13.14
N VAL A 385 14.41 9.16 -13.01
CA VAL A 385 13.93 7.86 -13.55
C VAL A 385 14.23 7.79 -15.05
N LYS A 386 13.93 8.85 -15.81
CA LYS A 386 14.18 8.90 -17.26
C LYS A 386 15.65 8.72 -17.65
N HIS A 387 16.57 9.15 -16.79
CA HIS A 387 18.01 9.18 -17.11
C HIS A 387 18.83 8.11 -16.39
N ASN A 388 18.33 7.55 -15.29
CA ASN A 388 19.12 6.73 -14.37
C ASN A 388 18.45 5.43 -13.95
N ALA A 389 17.19 5.18 -14.34
CA ALA A 389 16.51 3.93 -13.99
C ALA A 389 17.33 2.71 -14.42
N ARG A 390 17.62 1.82 -13.46
CA ARG A 390 18.29 0.55 -13.66
C ARG A 390 17.53 -0.50 -12.87
N HIS A 391 17.20 -1.62 -13.51
CA HIS A 391 16.46 -2.71 -12.86
C HIS A 391 15.12 -2.26 -12.25
N MET A 392 14.39 -1.38 -12.94
CA MET A 392 13.10 -0.87 -12.49
C MET A 392 11.97 -1.41 -13.36
N LEU A 393 10.98 -2.06 -12.75
CA LEU A 393 9.77 -2.55 -13.38
C LEU A 393 8.57 -1.77 -12.84
N PHE A 394 7.85 -1.09 -13.73
CA PHE A 394 6.57 -0.46 -13.46
C PHE A 394 5.43 -1.29 -14.07
N VAL A 395 4.40 -1.60 -13.29
CA VAL A 395 3.23 -2.36 -13.76
C VAL A 395 1.96 -1.58 -13.46
N TYR A 396 1.20 -1.22 -14.50
CA TYR A 396 -0.06 -0.48 -14.41
C TYR A 396 -1.27 -1.32 -14.81
N GLY A 397 -2.45 -0.99 -14.29
CA GLY A 397 -3.71 -1.53 -14.79
C GLY A 397 -4.22 -0.70 -15.97
N GLN A 398 -4.72 -1.36 -17.03
CA GLN A 398 -5.32 -0.65 -18.18
C GLN A 398 -6.50 0.24 -17.77
N ASN A 399 -7.28 -0.20 -16.78
CA ASN A 399 -8.48 0.47 -16.30
C ASN A 399 -8.24 1.22 -14.98
N ASP A 400 -6.99 1.38 -14.54
CA ASP A 400 -6.66 2.15 -13.34
C ASP A 400 -6.48 3.63 -13.66
N PRO A 401 -7.25 4.57 -13.08
CA PRO A 401 -7.09 5.99 -13.33
C PRO A 401 -5.69 6.51 -12.95
N TRP A 402 -5.05 5.95 -11.92
CA TRP A 402 -3.69 6.33 -11.52
C TRP A 402 -2.64 6.00 -12.59
N GLY A 403 -2.95 5.10 -13.53
CA GLY A 403 -2.12 4.80 -14.69
C GLY A 403 -2.18 5.85 -15.81
N ALA A 404 -3.03 6.88 -15.71
CA ALA A 404 -3.10 7.97 -16.69
C ALA A 404 -1.80 8.81 -16.71
N GLU A 405 -1.15 8.92 -15.56
CA GLU A 405 0.14 9.59 -15.39
C GLU A 405 1.20 8.62 -14.85
N PRO A 406 1.72 7.73 -15.72
CA PRO A 406 2.69 6.74 -15.30
C PRO A 406 4.10 7.32 -15.25
N PHE A 407 4.98 6.69 -14.47
CA PHE A 407 6.41 6.83 -14.68
C PHE A 407 6.78 6.40 -16.10
N ARG A 408 7.63 7.20 -16.75
CA ARG A 408 8.12 6.92 -18.10
C ARG A 408 9.62 6.74 -18.08
N LEU A 409 10.08 5.75 -18.85
CA LEU A 409 11.51 5.53 -19.05
C LEU A 409 12.02 6.43 -20.18
N GLY A 410 13.23 6.94 -20.01
CA GLY A 410 13.93 7.72 -21.02
C GLY A 410 15.13 6.94 -21.59
N LYS A 411 15.89 7.60 -22.46
CA LYS A 411 17.05 6.99 -23.16
C LYS A 411 18.16 6.50 -22.22
N GLY A 412 18.21 7.02 -20.98
CA GLY A 412 19.21 6.62 -19.99
C GLY A 412 18.83 5.37 -19.20
N ALA A 413 17.57 4.93 -19.26
CA ALA A 413 17.10 3.76 -18.56
C ALA A 413 17.73 2.48 -19.13
N LYS A 414 18.12 1.56 -18.25
CA LYS A 414 18.71 0.26 -18.63
C LYS A 414 18.01 -0.86 -17.89
N ASP A 415 17.72 -1.94 -18.61
CA ASP A 415 17.03 -3.12 -18.08
C ASP A 415 15.86 -2.72 -17.16
N SER A 416 15.00 -1.86 -17.68
CA SER A 416 13.87 -1.28 -16.98
C SER A 416 12.67 -1.30 -17.91
N TYR A 417 11.47 -1.48 -17.34
CA TYR A 417 10.27 -1.78 -18.12
C TYR A 417 9.04 -1.06 -17.56
N VAL A 418 8.14 -0.67 -18.45
CA VAL A 418 6.79 -0.21 -18.10
C VAL A 418 5.81 -1.12 -18.83
N PHE A 419 5.00 -1.85 -18.07
CA PHE A 419 4.00 -2.77 -18.61
C PHE A 419 2.60 -2.41 -18.12
N THR A 420 1.60 -2.80 -18.91
CA THR A 420 0.19 -2.55 -18.63
C THR A 420 -0.58 -3.86 -18.67
N ALA A 421 -1.22 -4.21 -17.57
CA ALA A 421 -2.06 -5.39 -17.45
C ALA A 421 -3.45 -5.12 -18.07
N PRO A 422 -3.85 -5.85 -19.14
CA PRO A 422 -5.12 -5.62 -19.81
C PRO A 422 -6.32 -5.87 -18.89
N GLY A 423 -7.33 -5.00 -18.96
CA GLY A 423 -8.58 -5.10 -18.20
C GLY A 423 -8.47 -4.91 -16.68
N LEU A 424 -7.26 -4.91 -16.10
CA LEU A 424 -7.06 -4.76 -14.67
C LEU A 424 -7.07 -3.29 -14.24
N ASN A 425 -7.42 -3.10 -12.96
CA ASN A 425 -7.48 -1.82 -12.27
C ASN A 425 -6.28 -1.65 -11.32
N HIS A 426 -6.46 -0.94 -10.20
CA HIS A 426 -5.43 -0.68 -9.21
C HIS A 426 -4.84 -1.95 -8.55
N GLY A 427 -5.49 -3.10 -8.71
CA GLY A 427 -4.98 -4.41 -8.32
C GLY A 427 -3.94 -5.03 -9.28
N ALA A 428 -3.59 -4.36 -10.38
CA ALA A 428 -2.70 -4.88 -11.42
C ALA A 428 -1.33 -5.32 -10.87
N ASN A 429 -0.80 -6.41 -11.46
CA ASN A 429 0.43 -7.04 -11.04
C ASN A 429 1.09 -7.85 -12.18
N VAL A 430 2.25 -8.45 -11.93
CA VAL A 430 2.98 -9.24 -12.93
C VAL A 430 2.14 -10.42 -13.40
N ALA A 431 1.39 -11.06 -12.50
CA ALA A 431 0.54 -12.21 -12.85
C ALA A 431 -0.55 -11.87 -13.90
N GLY A 432 -1.02 -10.61 -13.92
CA GLY A 432 -2.02 -10.08 -14.83
C GLY A 432 -1.49 -9.53 -16.16
N LEU A 433 -0.17 -9.55 -16.38
CA LEU A 433 0.42 -9.15 -17.66
C LEU A 433 0.14 -10.19 -18.76
N VAL A 434 0.22 -9.75 -20.02
CA VAL A 434 0.22 -10.65 -21.18
C VAL A 434 1.41 -11.61 -21.13
N ALA A 435 1.28 -12.79 -21.72
CA ALA A 435 2.20 -13.92 -21.53
C ALA A 435 3.69 -13.54 -21.65
N ASP A 436 4.10 -12.89 -22.74
CA ASP A 436 5.51 -12.55 -22.96
C ASP A 436 6.03 -11.53 -21.94
N GLN A 437 5.23 -10.51 -21.60
CA GLN A 437 5.58 -9.51 -20.59
C GLN A 437 5.63 -10.11 -19.20
N LYS A 438 4.71 -11.03 -18.88
CA LYS A 438 4.67 -11.77 -17.62
C LYS A 438 5.93 -12.63 -17.45
N SER A 439 6.28 -13.40 -18.48
CA SER A 439 7.49 -14.23 -18.49
C SER A 439 8.74 -13.38 -18.36
N LEU A 440 8.85 -12.28 -19.12
CA LEU A 440 9.97 -11.35 -19.04
C LEU A 440 10.09 -10.69 -17.67
N ALA A 441 8.99 -10.13 -17.14
CA ALA A 441 8.96 -9.50 -15.82
C ALA A 441 9.37 -10.49 -14.73
N THR A 442 8.83 -11.71 -14.75
CA THR A 442 9.18 -12.76 -13.79
C THR A 442 10.66 -13.12 -13.89
N ALA A 443 11.20 -13.29 -15.10
CA ALA A 443 12.61 -13.59 -15.31
C ALA A 443 13.53 -12.47 -14.78
N ARG A 444 13.17 -11.20 -15.01
CA ARG A 444 13.93 -10.04 -14.53
C ARG A 444 13.92 -9.93 -13.02
N ILE A 445 12.77 -10.13 -12.37
CA ILE A 445 12.68 -10.11 -10.90
C ILE A 445 13.55 -11.21 -10.29
N LEU A 446 13.57 -12.41 -10.88
CA LEU A 446 14.43 -13.51 -10.43
C LEU A 446 15.91 -13.18 -10.60
N ASP A 447 16.30 -12.68 -11.77
CA ASP A 447 17.67 -12.28 -12.11
C ASP A 447 18.19 -11.19 -11.17
N TRP A 448 17.44 -10.10 -10.96
CA TRP A 448 17.79 -9.04 -10.03
C TRP A 448 17.89 -9.55 -8.58
N ALA A 449 17.07 -10.53 -8.20
CA ALA A 449 17.13 -11.17 -6.90
C ALA A 449 18.32 -12.15 -6.75
N GLY A 450 19.14 -12.32 -7.79
CA GLY A 450 20.28 -13.24 -7.77
C GLY A 450 19.85 -14.71 -7.69
N VAL A 451 18.63 -15.01 -8.12
CA VAL A 451 18.10 -16.36 -8.16
C VAL A 451 18.07 -16.82 -9.61
N ALA A 452 18.71 -17.96 -9.90
CA ALA A 452 18.76 -18.49 -11.25
C ALA A 452 17.34 -18.65 -11.82
N ALA A 453 17.00 -17.82 -12.79
CA ALA A 453 15.84 -18.05 -13.63
C ALA A 453 16.17 -19.20 -14.59
N THR A 454 15.22 -20.10 -14.82
CA THR A 454 15.21 -20.86 -16.08
C THR A 454 15.11 -19.89 -17.26
N ALA A 455 15.34 -20.34 -18.49
CA ALA A 455 15.16 -19.52 -19.69
C ALA A 455 13.86 -18.69 -19.62
N VAL A 456 13.84 -17.46 -20.14
CA VAL A 456 12.72 -16.50 -19.96
C VAL A 456 11.35 -17.12 -20.22
N SER A 457 11.23 -17.97 -21.25
CA SER A 457 10.00 -18.69 -21.61
C SER A 457 9.47 -19.67 -20.54
N GLN A 458 10.27 -20.00 -19.54
CA GLN A 458 9.96 -20.91 -18.44
C GLN A 458 9.97 -20.24 -17.07
N ALA A 459 10.19 -18.92 -16.99
CA ALA A 459 10.23 -18.20 -15.73
C ALA A 459 8.85 -18.23 -15.05
N ARG A 460 8.83 -18.62 -13.78
CA ARG A 460 7.62 -18.74 -12.96
C ARG A 460 7.92 -18.39 -11.50
N PRO A 461 6.91 -17.96 -10.71
CA PRO A 461 7.10 -17.79 -9.27
C PRO A 461 7.65 -19.06 -8.63
N LEU A 462 8.64 -18.90 -7.73
CA LEU A 462 9.28 -20.03 -7.06
C LEU A 462 8.47 -20.55 -5.88
N ALA A 463 7.71 -19.68 -5.22
CA ALA A 463 6.79 -20.10 -4.18
C ALA A 463 5.44 -20.51 -4.78
N LYS A 464 4.83 -21.56 -4.20
CA LYS A 464 3.42 -21.86 -4.45
C LYS A 464 2.53 -20.79 -3.81
N PHE A 465 1.39 -20.55 -4.42
CA PHE A 465 0.34 -19.70 -3.85
C PHE A 465 -0.11 -20.29 -2.50
N ASP A 466 -0.23 -19.42 -1.50
CA ASP A 466 -0.70 -19.72 -0.16
C ASP A 466 -1.92 -18.84 0.13
N ALA A 467 -3.09 -19.46 0.27
CA ALA A 467 -4.37 -18.77 0.46
C ALA A 467 -4.51 -18.03 1.81
N LYS A 468 -3.52 -18.06 2.69
CA LYS A 468 -3.49 -17.25 3.91
C LYS A 468 -2.46 -16.12 3.83
N LEU A 469 -1.33 -16.31 3.12
CA LEU A 469 -0.31 -15.25 2.95
C LEU A 469 -0.54 -14.37 1.72
N ASP A 470 -1.11 -14.92 0.66
CA ASP A 470 -1.14 -14.29 -0.66
C ASP A 470 -2.50 -13.70 -1.01
N VAL A 471 -3.47 -13.83 -0.10
CA VAL A 471 -4.71 -13.08 -0.19
C VAL A 471 -4.33 -11.62 -0.09
N ARG A 472 -4.41 -10.95 -1.24
CA ARG A 472 -4.43 -9.51 -1.27
C ARG A 472 -5.76 -9.14 -0.66
N ASP A 473 -5.71 -8.60 0.55
CA ASP A 473 -6.70 -7.61 0.90
C ASP A 473 -6.49 -6.50 -0.14
N VAL A 474 -7.25 -6.55 -1.24
CA VAL A 474 -7.78 -5.30 -1.75
C VAL A 474 -8.61 -4.85 -0.56
N GLU A 475 -7.99 -4.14 0.38
CA GLU A 475 -8.70 -3.48 1.46
C GLU A 475 -9.64 -2.52 0.73
N ARG A 476 -10.81 -3.06 0.32
CA ARG A 476 -12.05 -2.33 0.22
C ARG A 476 -12.36 -1.96 1.66
N GLU A 477 -11.55 -1.05 2.21
CA GLU A 477 -12.11 -0.13 3.17
C GLU A 477 -13.30 0.49 2.45
N PRO A 478 -14.44 0.69 3.11
CA PRO A 478 -15.58 1.40 2.56
C PRO A 478 -15.25 2.91 2.37
N ALA A 479 -14.05 3.22 1.90
CA ALA A 479 -13.50 4.52 1.63
C ALA A 479 -12.43 4.38 0.53
N LEU A 480 -12.47 5.28 -0.44
CA LEU A 480 -11.41 5.44 -1.43
C LEU A 480 -10.06 5.59 -0.72
N ARG A 481 -9.10 4.73 -1.06
CA ARG A 481 -7.71 5.00 -0.72
C ARG A 481 -7.13 5.92 -1.80
N PRO A 482 -6.68 7.12 -1.41
CA PRO A 482 -6.10 8.05 -2.35
C PRO A 482 -4.67 7.64 -2.73
#